data_AF-A0A8H7AMV4-F1
#
_entry.id   AF-A0A8H7AMV4-F1
#
_cell.length_a   1.000
_cell.length_b   1.000
_cell.length_c   1.000
_cell.angle_alpha   90.00
_cell.angle_beta   90.00
_cell.angle_gamma   90.00
#
_symmetry.space_group_name_H-M   'P 1'
#
loop_
_entity.id
_entity.type
_entity.pdbx_description
1 polymer ?
#
loop_
_entity_poly.entity_id
_entity_poly.type
_entity_poly.pdbx_seq_one_letter_code
_entity_poly.pdbx_strand_id
1 'polypeptide(L)' 'MMISLQAPEAQSRAHMVTFQSIPNLNLTAEDKRVYGNLFKEADPSGFGAVSGDRAVKFFERTRLAA' A
#
# COMPACT_ATOMS: atom_id res chain seq x y z
N MET A 1 -52.75 21.36 13.04
CA MET A 1 -51.38 21.44 13.61
C MET A 1 -50.67 20.14 13.30
N MET A 2 -49.61 20.22 12.51
CA MET A 2 -48.76 19.10 12.09
C MET A 2 -47.54 19.03 13.01
N ILE A 3 -47.26 17.88 13.61
CA ILE A 3 -45.91 17.54 14.09
C ILE A 3 -45.71 16.04 13.93
N SER A 4 -45.23 15.65 12.75
CA SER A 4 -44.55 14.37 12.55
C SER A 4 -43.25 14.39 13.35
N LEU A 5 -43.07 13.47 14.29
CA LEU A 5 -41.77 13.19 14.87
C LEU A 5 -40.90 12.53 13.80
N GLN A 6 -40.05 13.32 13.16
CA GLN A 6 -38.93 12.81 12.37
C GLN A 6 -37.84 12.37 13.35
N ALA A 7 -37.53 11.07 13.37
CA ALA A 7 -36.35 10.57 14.06
C ALA A 7 -35.10 11.15 13.38
N PRO A 8 -34.11 11.69 14.13
CA PRO A 8 -32.87 12.14 13.52
C PRO A 8 -32.09 10.93 13.01
N GLU A 9 -31.87 10.90 11.69
CA GLU A 9 -30.92 10.03 11.00
C GLU A 9 -29.53 10.20 11.61
N ALA A 10 -29.18 9.33 12.55
CA ALA A 10 -27.81 9.20 13.06
C ALA A 10 -27.23 7.82 12.70
N GLN A 11 -27.58 7.30 11.52
CA GLN A 11 -26.85 6.24 10.84
C GLN A 11 -26.02 6.85 9.72
N SER A 12 -25.04 7.68 10.07
CA SER A 12 -24.02 8.09 9.12
C SER A 12 -22.68 8.18 9.82
N ARG A 13 -21.66 7.71 9.09
CA ARG A 13 -20.22 7.88 9.36
C ARG A 13 -19.51 6.78 10.15
N ALA A 14 -19.91 5.53 9.95
CA ALA A 14 -18.90 4.48 9.79
C ALA A 14 -18.54 4.39 8.30
N HIS A 15 -17.81 5.39 7.79
CA HIS A 15 -16.96 5.14 6.62
C HIS A 15 -15.86 4.21 7.12
N MET A 16 -16.17 2.91 7.14
CA MET A 16 -15.16 1.88 7.25
C MET A 16 -14.17 2.17 6.13
N VAL A 17 -12.93 2.50 6.50
CA VAL A 17 -11.81 2.53 5.56
C VAL A 17 -11.78 1.15 4.96
N THR A 18 -12.34 1.00 3.75
CA THR A 18 -12.17 -0.20 2.96
C THR A 18 -10.66 -0.33 2.79
N PHE A 19 -10.07 -1.29 3.51
CA PHE A 19 -8.72 -1.72 3.25
C PHE A 19 -8.73 -2.08 1.76
N GLN A 20 -8.14 -1.21 0.94
CA GLN A 20 -8.25 -1.33 -0.51
C GLN A 20 -7.86 -2.77 -0.84
N SER A 21 -8.75 -3.48 -1.53
CA SER A 21 -8.49 -4.86 -1.92
C SER A 21 -7.15 -4.87 -2.60
N ILE A 22 -6.14 -5.50 -1.97
CA ILE A 22 -4.79 -5.51 -2.52
C ILE A 22 -4.92 -6.14 -3.91
N PRO A 23 -4.57 -5.41 -4.98
CA PRO A 23 -4.68 -5.95 -6.32
C PRO A 23 -3.92 -7.27 -6.38
N ASN A 24 -4.52 -8.28 -6.98
CA ASN A 24 -3.90 -9.59 -7.06
C ASN A 24 -2.67 -9.48 -7.95
N LEU A 25 -1.47 -9.44 -7.35
CA LEU A 25 -0.20 -9.13 -8.03
C LEU A 25 0.30 -10.24 -8.96
N ASN A 26 -0.40 -11.38 -9.03
CA ASN A 26 -0.07 -12.53 -9.89
C ASN A 26 1.41 -12.96 -9.83
N LEU A 27 2.02 -12.87 -8.65
CA LEU A 27 3.43 -13.25 -8.44
C LEU A 27 3.57 -14.75 -8.22
N THR A 28 4.48 -15.38 -8.97
CA THR A 28 4.91 -16.75 -8.69
C THR A 28 5.75 -16.82 -7.41
N ALA A 29 5.98 -18.02 -6.88
CA ALA A 29 6.88 -18.20 -5.73
C ALA A 29 8.31 -17.71 -6.04
N GLU A 30 8.73 -17.86 -7.30
CA GLU A 30 10.04 -17.40 -7.76
C GLU A 30 10.11 -15.87 -7.82
N ASP A 31 9.07 -15.20 -8.32
CA ASP A 31 9.01 -13.73 -8.33
C ASP A 31 9.14 -13.17 -6.92
N LYS A 32 8.41 -13.75 -5.96
CA LYS A 32 8.49 -13.34 -4.54
C LYS A 32 9.90 -13.49 -3.99
N ARG A 33 10.62 -14.56 -4.35
CA ARG A 33 12.01 -14.79 -3.94
C ARG A 33 12.94 -13.74 -4.53
N VAL A 34 12.82 -13.45 -5.83
CA VAL A 34 13.65 -12.45 -6.52
C VAL A 34 13.40 -11.05 -5.97
N TYR A 35 12.13 -10.61 -5.86
CA TYR A 35 11.80 -9.31 -5.28
C TYR A 35 12.23 -9.20 -3.82
N GLY A 36 12.16 -10.28 -3.04
CA GLY A 36 12.67 -10.32 -1.67
C GLY A 36 14.17 -10.09 -1.58
N ASN A 37 14.97 -10.59 -2.54
CA ASN A 37 16.41 -10.34 -2.58
C ASN A 37 16.71 -8.88 -2.96
N LEU A 38 16.03 -8.35 -3.97
CA LEU A 38 16.16 -6.93 -4.36
C LEU A 38 15.80 -5.99 -3.20
N PHE A 39 14.77 -6.34 -2.42
CA PHE A 39 14.39 -5.58 -1.24
C PHE A 39 15.48 -5.58 -0.15
N LYS A 40 16.08 -6.75 0.14
CA LYS A 40 17.20 -6.84 1.11
C LYS A 40 18.40 -6.01 0.68
N GLU A 41 18.69 -5.97 -0.63
CA GLU A 41 19.74 -5.12 -1.17
C GLU A 41 19.40 -3.62 -1.07
N ALA A 42 18.12 -3.27 -1.15
CA ALA A 42 17.63 -1.90 -1.01
C ALA A 42 17.54 -1.43 0.46
N ASP A 43 17.35 -2.35 1.42
CA ASP A 43 17.29 -2.11 2.86
C ASP A 43 18.39 -2.87 3.62
N PRO A 44 19.66 -2.42 3.51
CA PRO A 44 20.78 -3.08 4.20
C PRO A 44 20.69 -2.96 5.74
N SER A 45 19.88 -2.04 6.26
CA SER A 45 19.62 -1.87 7.68
C SER A 45 18.59 -2.85 8.24
N GLY A 46 17.79 -3.50 7.39
CA GLY A 46 16.67 -4.34 7.83
C GLY A 46 15.57 -3.55 8.56
N PHE A 47 15.36 -2.29 8.19
CA PHE A 47 14.30 -1.43 8.74
C PHE A 47 12.89 -1.94 8.39
N GLY A 48 12.76 -2.71 7.30
CA GLY A 48 11.47 -3.20 6.79
C GLY A 48 10.77 -2.24 5.84
N ALA A 49 11.43 -1.13 5.48
CA ALA A 49 10.99 -0.21 4.43
C ALA A 49 12.18 0.50 3.78
N VAL A 50 12.01 0.92 2.52
CA VAL A 50 13.02 1.66 1.76
C VAL A 50 12.54 3.11 1.60
N SER A 51 13.34 4.07 2.04
CA SER A 51 13.05 5.50 1.83
C SER A 51 13.20 5.88 0.35
N GLY A 52 12.45 6.89 -0.09
CA GLY A 52 12.41 7.28 -1.52
C GLY A 52 13.78 7.63 -2.10
N ASP A 53 14.63 8.34 -1.36
CA ASP A 53 16.00 8.68 -1.75
C ASP A 53 16.89 7.44 -1.93
N ARG A 54 16.69 6.41 -1.10
CA ARG A 54 17.38 5.11 -1.25
C ARG A 54 16.84 4.33 -2.43
N ALA A 55 15.53 4.36 -2.66
CA ALA A 55 14.89 3.73 -3.80
C ALA A 55 15.41 4.31 -5.13
N VAL A 56 15.53 5.65 -5.23
CA VAL A 56 16.10 6.32 -6.42
C VAL A 56 17.51 5.79 -6.71
N LYS A 57 18.42 5.82 -5.72
CA LYS A 57 19.78 5.27 -5.87
C LYS A 57 19.78 3.78 -6.22
N PHE A 58 18.80 3.02 -5.72
CA PHE A 58 18.65 1.60 -6.04
C PHE A 58 18.23 1.37 -7.50
N PHE A 59 17.41 2.24 -8.09
CA PHE A 59 16.98 2.12 -9.48
C PHE A 59 17.97 2.75 -10.48
N GLU A 60 18.79 3.72 -10.06
CA GLU A 60 19.85 4.29 -10.92
C GLU A 60 20.80 3.23 -11.49
N ARG A 61 21.06 2.15 -10.74
CA ARG A 61 21.89 1.01 -11.22
C ARG A 61 21.18 0.12 -12.25
N THR A 62 19.85 0.15 -12.34
CA THR A 62 19.08 -0.80 -13.16
C THR A 62 18.86 -0.32 -14.60
N ARG A 63 19.32 0.89 -14.96
CA ARG A 63 19.05 1.54 -16.26
C ARG A 63 17.57 1.60 -16.63
N LEU A 64 16.67 1.45 -15.65
CA LEU A 64 15.25 1.62 -15.86
C LEU A 64 14.98 3.12 -15.98
N ALA A 65 14.38 3.54 -17.10
CA ALA A 65 13.93 4.91 -17.26
C ALA A 65 12.75 5.16 -16.29
N ALA A 66 12.71 6.36 -15.70
CA ALA A 66 11.59 6.84 -14.90
C ALA A 66 10.37 7.14 -15.78
#